data_AF-A0AAP6DWK2-F1
#
_entry.id   AF-A0AAP6DWK2-F1
#
_cell.length_a   1.000
_cell.length_b   1.000
_cell.length_c   1.000
_cell.angle_alpha   90.00
_cell.angle_beta   90.00
_cell.angle_gamma   90.00
#
_symmetry.space_group_name_H-M   'P 1'
#
loop_
_entity.id
_entity.type
_entity.pdbx_description
1 polymer ?
#
loop_
_entity_poly.entity_id
_entity_poly.type
_entity_poly.pdbx_seq_one_letter_code
_entity_poly.pdbx_strand_id
1 'polypeptide(L)'
;MNKRIKKKKQKAAYKIPKHIIRLARRWTELDSELLFMVEFQDIENGHYPKKLVGNCIRKYKRINDFLINIESDYIFRSHFFICHSVYGNPQGDGEYCDQSGGYSGDDFHGVYYYPIGENLYFAYNYEC
;
A
#
# COMPACT_ATOMS: atom_id res chain seq x y z
N MET A 1 8.18 -12.78 29.58
CA MET A 1 8.09 -12.74 28.09
C MET A 1 6.79 -13.40 27.64
N ASN A 2 5.77 -12.59 27.30
CA ASN A 2 4.36 -12.99 27.26
C ASN A 2 3.96 -13.75 25.98
N LYS A 3 3.34 -14.93 26.14
CA LYS A 3 2.82 -15.80 25.06
C LYS A 3 1.85 -15.10 24.09
N ARG A 4 1.26 -13.96 24.47
CA ARG A 4 0.39 -13.12 23.61
C ARG A 4 1.11 -12.52 22.40
N ILE A 5 2.40 -12.19 22.51
CA ILE A 5 3.18 -11.64 21.37
C ILE A 5 3.43 -12.71 20.31
N LYS A 6 3.57 -13.98 20.72
CA LYS A 6 3.69 -15.11 19.77
C LYS A 6 2.39 -15.42 19.02
N LYS A 7 1.21 -15.13 19.57
CA LYS A 7 -0.07 -15.30 18.84
C LYS A 7 -0.31 -14.18 17.80
N LYS A 8 0.24 -12.98 17.98
CA LYS A 8 0.26 -11.94 16.94
C LYS A 8 1.21 -12.24 15.76
N LYS A 9 2.03 -13.30 15.82
CA LYS A 9 2.80 -13.82 14.67
C LYS A 9 1.97 -14.67 13.70
N GLN A 10 0.66 -14.78 13.91
CA GLN A 10 -0.30 -14.93 12.81
C GLN A 10 -0.61 -13.57 12.15
N LYS A 11 0.33 -12.61 12.18
CA LYS A 11 0.52 -11.72 11.03
C LYS A 11 0.71 -12.66 9.86
N ALA A 12 -0.37 -12.95 9.14
CA ALA A 12 -0.26 -13.59 7.87
C ALA A 12 0.80 -12.78 7.11
N ALA A 13 1.90 -13.42 6.74
CA ALA A 13 2.63 -13.00 5.57
C ALA A 13 1.61 -13.10 4.43
N TYR A 14 0.78 -12.07 4.28
CA TYR A 14 -0.26 -12.04 3.29
C TYR A 14 0.48 -11.92 1.97
N LYS A 15 0.73 -13.08 1.38
CA LYS A 15 1.39 -13.17 0.09
C LYS A 15 0.50 -12.47 -0.91
N ILE A 16 0.89 -11.25 -1.30
CA ILE A 16 0.13 -10.43 -2.24
C ILE A 16 -0.19 -11.30 -3.47
N PRO A 17 -1.48 -11.44 -3.84
CA PRO A 17 -1.87 -12.29 -4.95
C PRO A 17 -1.15 -11.89 -6.24
N LYS A 18 -0.75 -12.88 -7.06
CA LYS A 18 -0.03 -12.64 -8.32
C LYS A 18 -0.73 -11.62 -9.24
N HIS A 19 -2.06 -11.57 -9.22
CA HIS A 19 -2.80 -10.61 -10.02
C HIS A 19 -2.67 -9.17 -9.50
N ILE A 20 -2.59 -8.96 -8.19
CA ILE A 20 -2.29 -7.65 -7.58
C ILE A 20 -0.86 -7.24 -7.87
N ILE A 21 0.11 -8.16 -7.71
CA ILE A 21 1.51 -7.93 -8.09
C ILE A 21 1.61 -7.46 -9.56
N ARG A 22 0.90 -8.11 -10.48
CA ARG A 22 0.89 -7.71 -11.90
C ARG A 22 0.28 -6.33 -12.13
N LEU A 23 -0.73 -5.93 -11.35
CA LEU A 23 -1.32 -4.59 -11.45
C LEU A 23 -0.36 -3.54 -10.88
N ALA A 24 0.20 -3.79 -9.70
CA ALA A 24 1.18 -2.95 -9.03
C ALA A 24 2.44 -2.72 -9.89
N ARG A 25 2.98 -3.77 -10.50
CA ARG A 25 4.14 -3.66 -11.41
C ARG A 25 3.86 -2.87 -12.69
N ARG A 26 2.58 -2.69 -13.05
CA ARG A 26 2.15 -1.86 -14.18
C ARG A 26 1.66 -0.48 -13.73
N TRP A 27 1.85 -0.16 -12.46
CA TRP A 27 1.62 1.18 -11.94
C TRP A 27 2.76 2.09 -12.39
N THR A 28 2.39 3.26 -12.87
CA THR A 28 3.33 4.25 -13.43
C THR A 28 3.14 5.58 -12.71
N GLU A 29 4.08 6.50 -12.86
CA GLU A 29 3.94 7.87 -12.35
C GLU A 29 2.66 8.54 -12.87
N LEU A 30 2.31 8.30 -14.14
CA LEU A 30 1.06 8.76 -14.73
C LEU A 30 -0.18 8.21 -14.00
N ASP A 31 -0.15 6.96 -13.51
CA ASP A 31 -1.27 6.44 -12.71
C ASP A 31 -1.39 7.20 -11.37
N SER A 32 -0.26 7.53 -10.73
CA SER A 32 -0.23 8.33 -9.49
C SER A 32 -0.74 9.76 -9.72
N GLU A 33 -0.28 10.42 -10.78
CA GLU A 33 -0.73 11.77 -11.17
C GLU A 33 -2.24 11.77 -11.47
N LEU A 34 -2.72 10.80 -12.26
CA LEU A 34 -4.15 10.69 -12.56
C LEU A 34 -4.97 10.45 -11.29
N LEU A 35 -4.50 9.61 -10.36
CA LEU A 35 -5.22 9.38 -9.10
C LEU A 35 -5.30 10.67 -8.27
N PHE A 36 -4.19 11.40 -8.14
CA PHE A 36 -4.15 12.69 -7.47
C PHE A 36 -5.15 13.67 -8.10
N MET A 37 -5.16 13.80 -9.43
CA MET A 37 -6.10 14.69 -10.13
C MET A 37 -7.57 14.26 -9.99
N VAL A 38 -7.85 12.95 -9.91
CA VAL A 38 -9.22 12.45 -9.62
C VAL A 38 -9.65 12.85 -8.22
N GLU A 39 -8.78 12.68 -7.23
CA GLU A 39 -9.07 12.95 -5.82
C GLU A 39 -9.37 14.44 -5.57
N PHE A 40 -8.63 15.32 -6.23
CA PHE A 40 -8.82 16.78 -6.13
C PHE A 40 -9.79 17.37 -7.18
N GLN A 41 -10.57 16.53 -7.87
CA GLN A 41 -11.62 16.90 -8.85
C GLN A 41 -11.15 17.73 -10.06
N ASP A 42 -9.84 17.89 -10.28
CA ASP A 42 -9.29 18.70 -11.38
C ASP A 42 -9.21 17.92 -12.71
N ILE A 43 -9.63 16.65 -12.71
CA ILE A 43 -9.55 15.81 -13.90
C ILE A 43 -10.53 16.20 -15.01
N GLU A 44 -11.62 16.91 -14.68
CA GLU A 44 -12.55 17.45 -15.68
C GLU A 44 -11.91 18.58 -16.49
N ASN A 45 -10.93 19.28 -15.93
CA ASN A 45 -10.13 20.31 -16.60
C ASN A 45 -8.90 19.72 -17.32
N GLY A 46 -8.52 18.49 -17.00
CA GLY A 46 -7.38 17.81 -17.62
C GLY A 46 -7.66 17.35 -19.05
N HIS A 47 -6.68 17.48 -19.94
CA HIS A 47 -6.75 16.98 -21.32
C HIS A 47 -6.52 15.45 -21.43
N TYR A 48 -6.93 14.68 -20.42
CA TYR A 48 -6.69 13.24 -20.38
C TYR A 48 -7.79 12.46 -21.12
N PRO A 49 -7.44 11.45 -21.94
CA PRO A 49 -8.44 10.59 -22.56
C PRO A 49 -9.30 9.87 -21.52
N LYS A 50 -10.64 9.95 -21.62
CA LYS A 50 -11.58 9.28 -20.68
C LYS A 50 -11.27 7.79 -20.46
N LYS A 51 -10.83 7.10 -21.52
CA LYS A 51 -10.45 5.67 -21.46
C LYS A 51 -9.22 5.44 -20.58
N LEU A 52 -8.25 6.35 -20.60
CA LEU A 52 -7.04 6.30 -19.77
C LEU A 52 -7.43 6.48 -18.29
N VAL A 53 -8.20 7.52 -17.99
CA VAL A 53 -8.72 7.80 -16.64
C VAL A 53 -9.51 6.61 -16.09
N GLY A 54 -10.45 6.08 -16.87
CA GLY A 54 -11.24 4.91 -16.48
C GLY A 54 -10.42 3.64 -16.27
N ASN A 55 -9.32 3.46 -17.01
CA ASN A 55 -8.38 2.35 -16.79
C ASN A 55 -7.61 2.53 -15.48
N CYS A 56 -7.13 3.75 -15.20
CA CYS A 56 -6.45 4.08 -13.95
C CYS A 56 -7.35 3.81 -12.74
N ILE A 57 -8.58 4.35 -12.74
CA ILE A 57 -9.56 4.16 -11.66
C ILE A 57 -9.86 2.67 -11.44
N ARG A 58 -10.05 1.88 -12.51
CA ARG A 58 -10.26 0.42 -12.39
C ARG A 58 -9.05 -0.30 -11.81
N LYS A 59 -7.83 0.10 -12.19
CA LYS A 59 -6.59 -0.47 -11.66
C LYS A 59 -6.47 -0.17 -10.17
N TYR A 60 -6.63 1.09 -9.79
CA TYR A 60 -6.65 1.55 -8.39
C TYR A 60 -7.67 0.80 -7.55
N LYS A 61 -8.94 0.76 -7.99
CA LYS A 61 -10.02 0.10 -7.27
C LYS A 61 -9.70 -1.36 -6.95
N ARG A 62 -9.14 -2.12 -7.90
CA ARG A 62 -8.79 -3.54 -7.67
C ARG A 62 -7.69 -3.72 -6.63
N ILE A 63 -6.72 -2.81 -6.59
CA ILE A 63 -5.66 -2.82 -5.57
C ILE A 63 -6.25 -2.41 -4.23
N ASN A 64 -7.01 -1.32 -4.20
CA ASN A 64 -7.67 -0.79 -3.00
C ASN A 64 -8.62 -1.81 -2.36
N ASP A 65 -9.48 -2.47 -3.16
CA ASP A 65 -10.40 -3.52 -2.69
C ASP A 65 -9.61 -4.70 -2.09
N PHE A 66 -8.47 -5.07 -2.67
CA PHE A 66 -7.60 -6.09 -2.08
C PHE A 66 -7.06 -5.66 -0.71
N LEU A 67 -6.61 -4.41 -0.57
CA LEU A 67 -6.07 -3.88 0.68
C LEU A 67 -7.13 -3.84 1.79
N ILE A 68 -8.34 -3.36 1.47
CA ILE A 68 -9.49 -3.36 2.40
C ILE A 68 -9.75 -4.77 2.94
N ASN A 69 -9.61 -5.81 2.11
CA ASN A 69 -9.86 -7.19 2.52
C ASN A 69 -8.76 -7.80 3.42
N ILE A 70 -7.57 -7.20 3.48
CA ILE A 70 -6.45 -7.68 4.33
C ILE A 70 -6.20 -6.78 5.54
N GLU A 71 -6.74 -5.56 5.54
CA GLU A 71 -6.76 -4.66 6.69
C GLU A 71 -7.61 -5.28 7.82
N SER A 72 -7.03 -5.37 9.02
CA SER A 72 -7.79 -5.74 10.23
C SER A 72 -8.52 -4.52 10.78
N ASP A 73 -9.54 -4.73 11.61
CA ASP A 73 -10.36 -3.67 12.25
C ASP A 73 -9.58 -2.54 12.97
N TYR A 74 -8.29 -2.73 13.22
CA TYR A 74 -7.41 -1.79 13.91
C TYR A 74 -6.28 -1.22 13.02
N ILE A 75 -6.32 -1.43 11.70
CA ILE A 75 -5.32 -0.88 10.78
C ILE A 75 -6.03 0.03 9.80
N PHE A 76 -5.75 1.33 9.89
CA PHE A 76 -6.24 2.33 8.96
C PHE A 76 -5.15 2.60 7.92
N ARG A 77 -5.41 2.25 6.67
CA ARG A 77 -4.53 2.62 5.56
C ARG A 77 -4.95 3.96 4.97
N SER A 78 -4.01 4.91 4.88
CA SER A 78 -4.25 6.20 4.22
C SER A 78 -3.96 6.16 2.72
N HIS A 79 -2.91 5.46 2.29
CA HIS A 79 -2.47 5.46 0.89
C HIS A 79 -1.61 4.23 0.54
N PHE A 80 -1.48 3.91 -0.76
CA PHE A 80 -0.49 2.94 -1.26
C PHE A 80 0.27 3.53 -2.45
N PHE A 81 1.53 3.12 -2.62
CA PHE A 81 2.39 3.57 -3.70
C PHE A 81 3.40 2.48 -4.09
N ILE A 82 4.05 2.66 -5.24
CA ILE A 82 5.11 1.76 -5.71
C ILE A 82 6.44 2.51 -5.64
N CYS A 83 7.48 1.87 -5.10
CA CYS A 83 8.80 2.48 -4.95
C CYS A 83 9.94 1.51 -5.22
N HIS A 84 11.14 2.06 -5.45
CA HIS A 84 12.38 1.29 -5.60
C HIS A 84 13.21 1.20 -4.32
N SER A 85 12.94 2.10 -3.37
CA SER A 85 13.68 2.21 -2.12
C SER A 85 12.74 1.97 -0.95
N VAL A 86 13.28 1.33 0.09
CA VAL A 86 12.58 1.03 1.34
C VAL A 86 13.29 1.73 2.50
N TYR A 87 12.53 1.99 3.55
CA TYR A 87 13.04 2.53 4.81
C TYR A 87 12.61 1.62 5.96
N GLY A 88 13.22 1.81 7.13
CA GLY A 88 12.88 1.06 8.33
C GLY A 88 13.52 -0.32 8.44
N ASN A 89 12.91 -1.18 9.27
CA ASN A 89 13.49 -2.41 9.73
C ASN A 89 13.02 -3.63 8.93
N PRO A 90 13.92 -4.58 8.57
CA PRO A 90 13.52 -5.84 7.95
C PRO A 90 12.53 -6.63 8.81
N GLN A 91 11.48 -7.16 8.19
CA GLN A 91 10.43 -7.96 8.85
C GLN A 91 10.54 -9.46 8.56
N GLY A 92 11.35 -9.85 7.57
CA GLY A 92 11.43 -11.21 7.03
C GLY A 92 10.91 -11.25 5.58
N ASP A 93 11.28 -12.29 4.81
CA ASP A 93 10.83 -12.51 3.43
C ASP A 93 11.03 -11.31 2.45
N GLY A 94 11.98 -10.42 2.76
CA GLY A 94 12.28 -9.21 1.99
C GLY A 94 11.36 -8.02 2.27
N GLU A 95 10.48 -8.13 3.25
CA GLU A 95 9.57 -7.08 3.70
C GLU A 95 10.25 -6.11 4.67
N TYR A 96 9.86 -4.84 4.63
CA TYR A 96 10.36 -3.78 5.51
C TYR A 96 9.20 -3.03 6.17
N CYS A 97 9.44 -2.53 7.38
CA CYS A 97 8.48 -1.72 8.10
C CYS A 97 9.19 -0.52 8.72
N ASP A 98 8.80 0.68 8.29
CA ASP A 98 9.22 1.93 8.90
C ASP A 98 8.10 2.41 9.82
N GLN A 99 8.23 2.12 11.11
CA GLN A 99 7.19 2.37 12.11
C GLN A 99 7.68 3.38 13.13
N SER A 100 6.84 4.38 13.39
CA SER A 100 6.98 5.32 14.50
C SER A 100 5.83 5.13 15.49
N GLY A 101 6.13 5.33 16.78
CA GLY A 101 5.12 5.43 17.83
C GLY A 101 4.67 6.87 17.99
N GLY A 102 3.37 7.07 18.21
CA GLY A 102 2.78 8.32 18.64
C GLY A 102 3.15 8.67 20.08
N TYR A 103 2.69 9.84 20.53
CA TYR A 103 3.06 10.43 21.82
C TYR A 103 2.70 9.53 23.03
N SER A 104 1.57 8.82 22.95
CA SER A 104 1.06 7.92 23.99
C SER A 104 1.65 6.50 23.94
N GLY A 105 2.33 6.14 22.84
CA GLY A 105 2.97 4.83 22.65
C GLY A 105 2.00 3.66 22.39
N ASP A 106 0.71 3.94 22.28
CA ASP A 106 -0.33 3.01 21.83
C ASP A 106 -0.78 3.25 20.39
N ASP A 107 -0.62 4.47 19.87
CA ASP A 107 -0.79 4.80 18.45
C ASP A 107 0.51 4.54 17.68
N PHE A 108 0.43 3.84 16.55
CA PHE A 108 1.56 3.64 15.64
C PHE A 108 1.17 4.02 14.23
N HIS A 109 2.07 4.72 13.55
CA HIS A 109 1.95 4.98 12.12
C HIS A 109 3.23 4.56 11.42
N GLY A 110 3.13 4.29 10.13
CA GLY A 110 4.29 3.86 9.40
C GLY A 110 4.00 3.45 7.97
N VAL A 111 5.03 2.90 7.34
CA VAL A 111 4.97 2.37 5.98
C VAL A 111 5.42 0.93 5.99
N TYR A 112 4.60 0.06 5.41
CA TYR A 112 4.98 -1.32 5.14
C TYR A 112 5.37 -1.47 3.67
N TYR A 113 6.49 -2.15 3.40
CA TYR A 113 7.03 -2.38 2.06
C TYR A 113 7.03 -3.88 1.74
N TYR A 114 6.29 -4.28 0.72
CA TYR A 114 6.24 -5.65 0.22
C TYR A 114 7.01 -5.79 -1.10
N PRO A 115 8.00 -6.70 -1.22
CA PRO A 115 8.71 -6.89 -2.47
C PRO A 115 7.79 -7.47 -3.54
N ILE A 116 7.76 -6.82 -4.71
CA ILE A 116 6.97 -7.26 -5.87
C ILE A 116 7.84 -7.68 -7.07
N GLY A 117 9.17 -7.73 -6.89
CA GLY A 117 10.16 -8.16 -7.88
C GLY A 117 10.86 -6.98 -8.57
N GLU A 118 11.98 -7.24 -9.26
CA GLU A 118 12.74 -6.21 -10.03
C GLU A 118 13.11 -4.96 -9.21
N ASN A 119 13.47 -5.15 -7.93
CA ASN A 119 13.74 -4.06 -6.98
C ASN A 119 12.58 -3.07 -6.84
N LEU A 120 11.34 -3.54 -7.04
CA LEU A 120 10.12 -2.78 -6.77
C LEU A 120 9.47 -3.29 -5.49
N TYR A 121 8.90 -2.34 -4.76
CA TYR A 121 8.14 -2.56 -3.54
C TYR A 121 6.75 -1.98 -3.69
N PHE A 122 5.76 -2.75 -3.25
CA PHE A 122 4.42 -2.28 -2.99
C PHE A 122 4.38 -1.74 -1.57
N ALA A 123 4.21 -0.44 -1.41
CA ALA A 123 4.21 0.23 -0.13
C ALA A 123 2.80 0.71 0.24
N TYR A 124 2.44 0.65 1.52
CA TYR A 124 1.25 1.34 2.02
C TYR A 124 1.49 1.96 3.39
N ASN A 125 0.89 3.13 3.57
CA ASN A 125 0.89 3.86 4.83
C ASN A 125 -0.19 3.29 5.74
N TYR A 126 0.13 3.04 7.00
CA TYR A 126 -0.82 2.53 7.98
C TYR A 126 -0.77 3.33 9.28
N GLU A 127 -1.88 3.27 10.02
CA GLU A 127 -2.06 3.79 11.37
C GLU A 127 -2.83 2.76 12.20
N CYS A 128 -2.43 2.49 13.44
CA CYS A 128 -3.04 1.48 14.32
C CYS A 128 -2.89 1.79 15.81
#